data_AF-D1C0T2-F1
#
_entry.id   AF-D1C0T2-F1
#
_cell.length_a   1.000
_cell.length_b   1.000
_cell.length_c   1.000
_cell.angle_alpha   90.00
_cell.angle_beta   90.00
_cell.angle_gamma   90.00
#
_symmetry.space_group_name_H-M   'P 1'
#
loop_
_entity.id
_entity.type
_entity.pdbx_description
1 polymer ?
#
loop_
_entity_poly.entity_id
_entity_poly.type
_entity_poly.pdbx_seq_one_letter_code
_entity_poly.pdbx_strand_id
1 'polypeptide(L)'
;MPLIAQPWTRVRTPAPIPDPPTANHLAALEDVEFAELLRSNLVPGDPSKTTRELWDRLWAVLRADEDLTERTYNVLEEFRDLTEDALDGDELDDAGRKRAEKFLRNCESSWQRIDREVPATPLSWAGKAGNFPPHAARVIAQLVSAIARHRHVVEESPIGSSGADEELWRVLRRINLDPDDYSDRPGES
;
A
#
# COMPACT_ATOMS: atom_id res chain seq x y z
N MET A 1 -12.66 12.92 15.38
CA MET A 1 -12.43 14.07 14.48
C MET A 1 -11.98 13.50 13.15
N PRO A 2 -12.42 14.04 12.00
CA PRO A 2 -12.00 13.51 10.71
C PRO A 2 -10.49 13.68 10.52
N LEU A 3 -9.83 12.69 9.91
CA LEU A 3 -8.40 12.72 9.57
C LEU A 3 -8.10 13.88 8.61
N ILE A 4 -8.97 14.10 7.64
CA ILE A 4 -8.90 15.22 6.70
C ILE A 4 -10.30 15.81 6.54
N ALA A 5 -10.55 17.01 7.07
CA ALA A 5 -11.89 17.60 7.07
C ALA A 5 -12.46 17.95 5.68
N GLN A 6 -11.60 18.23 4.68
CA GLN A 6 -12.03 18.58 3.33
C GLN A 6 -11.15 17.90 2.27
N PRO A 7 -11.29 16.57 2.08
CA PRO A 7 -10.36 15.79 1.29
C PRO A 7 -10.40 16.12 -0.22
N TRP A 8 -11.52 16.66 -0.72
CA TRP A 8 -11.66 17.12 -2.12
C TRP A 8 -10.93 18.43 -2.44
N THR A 9 -10.37 19.12 -1.45
CA THR A 9 -9.65 20.38 -1.68
C THR A 9 -8.36 20.15 -2.46
N ARG A 10 -7.93 21.16 -3.22
CA ARG A 10 -6.72 21.05 -4.04
C ARG A 10 -5.49 20.94 -3.15
N VAL A 11 -4.76 19.83 -3.29
CA VAL A 11 -3.46 19.64 -2.66
C VAL A 11 -2.39 20.38 -3.46
N ARG A 12 -1.66 21.30 -2.81
CA ARG A 12 -0.56 22.06 -3.44
C ARG A 12 0.74 21.26 -3.48
N THR A 13 0.99 20.49 -2.43
CA THR A 13 2.16 19.62 -2.29
C THR A 13 1.66 18.21 -2.02
N PRO A 14 1.47 17.38 -3.07
CA PRO A 14 1.03 16.00 -2.89
C PRO A 14 2.03 15.22 -2.03
N ALA A 15 1.52 14.38 -1.13
CA ALA A 15 2.34 13.47 -0.34
C ALA A 15 3.10 12.52 -1.29
N PRO A 16 4.44 12.47 -1.21
CA PRO A 16 5.24 11.61 -2.08
C PRO A 16 5.00 10.14 -1.73
N ILE A 17 5.01 9.28 -2.74
CA ILE A 17 5.02 7.84 -2.52
C ILE A 17 6.43 7.47 -2.00
N PRO A 18 6.55 6.73 -0.87
CA PRO A 18 7.84 6.22 -0.43
C PRO A 18 8.52 5.36 -1.49
N ASP A 19 9.85 5.42 -1.59
CA ASP A 19 10.63 4.58 -2.51
C ASP A 19 11.66 3.75 -1.74
N PRO A 20 11.45 2.43 -1.58
CA PRO A 20 10.30 1.65 -2.04
C PRO A 20 9.04 1.82 -1.14
N PRO A 21 7.82 1.65 -1.68
CA PRO A 21 6.59 1.68 -0.90
C PRO A 21 6.32 0.28 -0.31
N THR A 22 7.06 -0.10 0.73
CA THR A 22 6.94 -1.41 1.39
C THR A 22 5.80 -1.44 2.42
N ALA A 23 5.27 -2.63 2.72
CA ALA A 23 4.18 -2.79 3.68
C ALA A 23 4.56 -2.23 5.05
N ASN A 24 5.76 -2.58 5.55
CA ASN A 24 6.31 -2.06 6.81
C ASN A 24 6.38 -0.52 6.85
N HIS A 25 6.77 0.13 5.76
CA HIS A 25 6.84 1.58 5.73
C HIS A 25 5.43 2.18 5.81
N LEU A 26 4.49 1.64 5.02
CA LEU A 26 3.11 2.12 5.00
C LEU A 26 2.38 1.86 6.33
N ALA A 27 2.66 0.73 6.98
CA ALA A 27 2.11 0.38 8.29
C ALA A 27 2.63 1.30 9.40
N ALA A 28 3.89 1.75 9.29
CA ALA A 28 4.51 2.67 10.25
C ALA A 28 4.04 4.12 10.13
N LEU A 29 3.30 4.49 9.08
CA LEU A 29 2.73 5.84 8.93
C LEU A 29 1.63 6.07 9.96
N GLU A 30 1.60 7.26 10.54
CA GLU A 30 0.49 7.71 11.38
C GLU A 30 -0.80 7.83 10.55
N ASP A 31 -1.98 7.75 11.19
CA ASP A 31 -3.27 7.71 10.47
C ASP A 31 -3.48 8.91 9.54
N VAL A 32 -3.09 10.10 9.98
CA VAL A 32 -3.19 11.31 9.16
C VAL A 32 -2.23 11.26 7.98
N GLU A 33 -1.00 10.78 8.18
CA GLU A 33 0.02 10.68 7.12
C GLU A 33 -0.40 9.66 6.05
N PHE A 34 -0.95 8.52 6.49
CA PHE A 34 -1.50 7.50 5.62
C PHE A 34 -2.70 8.04 4.81
N ALA A 35 -3.60 8.78 5.46
CA ALA A 35 -4.72 9.43 4.78
C ALA A 35 -4.25 10.48 3.74
N GLU A 36 -3.24 11.28 4.06
CA GLU A 36 -2.65 12.25 3.13
C GLU A 36 -1.98 11.56 1.93
N LEU A 37 -1.30 10.43 2.17
CA LEU A 37 -0.71 9.59 1.12
C LEU A 37 -1.80 9.09 0.16
N LEU A 38 -2.88 8.49 0.68
CA LEU A 38 -3.98 7.98 -0.14
C LEU A 38 -4.66 9.10 -0.93
N ARG A 39 -5.03 10.20 -0.25
CA ARG A 39 -5.66 11.38 -0.87
C ARG A 39 -4.83 11.92 -2.04
N SER A 40 -3.52 11.97 -1.87
CA SER A 40 -2.58 12.51 -2.87
C SER A 40 -2.37 11.56 -4.06
N ASN A 41 -2.65 10.27 -3.89
CA ASN A 41 -2.31 9.22 -4.85
C ASN A 41 -3.52 8.40 -5.34
N LEU A 42 -4.75 8.90 -5.20
CA LEU A 42 -5.97 8.28 -5.78
C LEU A 42 -5.88 8.11 -7.31
N VAL A 43 -5.16 9.02 -7.97
CA VAL A 43 -4.84 8.99 -9.40
C VAL A 43 -3.34 9.06 -9.58
N PRO A 44 -2.78 8.51 -10.68
CA PRO A 44 -1.37 8.73 -10.99
C PRO A 44 -1.08 10.23 -11.08
N GLY A 45 0.05 10.65 -10.53
CA GLY A 45 0.58 12.00 -10.69
C GLY A 45 1.14 12.24 -12.09
N ASP A 46 2.30 12.90 -12.17
CA ASP A 46 3.02 13.19 -13.42
C ASP A 46 3.08 11.94 -14.33
N PRO A 47 2.77 12.06 -15.64
CA PRO A 47 2.75 10.96 -16.60
C PRO A 47 4.11 10.30 -16.86
N SER A 48 5.19 10.72 -16.19
CA SER A 48 6.47 10.03 -16.26
C SER A 48 6.31 8.52 -15.94
N LYS A 49 7.00 7.69 -16.73
CA LYS A 49 6.93 6.22 -16.60
C LYS A 49 7.32 5.76 -15.19
N THR A 50 8.34 6.39 -14.59
CA THR A 50 8.82 6.07 -13.25
C THR A 50 7.78 6.37 -12.17
N THR A 51 7.11 7.53 -12.27
CA THR A 51 6.02 7.91 -11.34
C THR A 51 4.84 6.95 -11.44
N ARG A 52 4.52 6.50 -12.65
CA ARG A 52 3.45 5.53 -12.87
C ARG A 52 3.78 4.16 -12.29
N GLU A 53 5.00 3.66 -12.48
CA GLU A 53 5.44 2.37 -11.92
C GLU A 53 5.43 2.38 -10.39
N LEU A 54 5.86 3.49 -9.76
CA LEU A 54 5.83 3.66 -8.31
C LEU A 54 4.39 3.70 -7.77
N TRP A 55 3.49 4.38 -8.49
CA TRP A 55 2.06 4.40 -8.19
C TRP A 55 1.43 3.01 -8.31
N ASP A 56 1.72 2.27 -9.39
CA ASP A 56 1.21 0.91 -9.56
C ASP A 56 1.72 -0.01 -8.43
N ARG A 57 2.96 0.18 -7.97
CA ARG A 57 3.55 -0.58 -6.85
C ARG A 57 2.88 -0.26 -5.51
N LEU A 58 2.60 1.01 -5.21
CA LEU A 58 1.86 1.40 -4.00
C LEU A 58 0.52 0.65 -3.91
N TRP A 59 -0.29 0.70 -4.96
CA TRP A 59 -1.61 0.04 -5.00
C TRP A 59 -1.54 -1.50 -5.10
N ALA A 60 -0.38 -2.06 -5.41
CA ALA A 60 -0.15 -3.50 -5.30
C ALA A 60 0.11 -3.89 -3.84
N VAL A 61 0.92 -3.12 -3.12
CA VAL A 61 1.23 -3.36 -1.71
C VAL A 61 0.00 -3.15 -0.83
N LEU A 62 -0.75 -2.06 -1.02
CA LEU A 62 -1.97 -1.77 -0.26
C LEU A 62 -3.05 -2.86 -0.35
N ARG A 63 -3.00 -3.69 -1.39
CA ARG A 63 -3.97 -4.77 -1.64
C ARG A 63 -3.44 -6.15 -1.23
N ALA A 64 -2.12 -6.29 -1.17
CA ALA A 64 -1.48 -7.58 -0.88
C ALA A 64 -1.38 -7.86 0.63
N ASP A 65 -1.60 -6.85 1.46
CA ASP A 65 -1.51 -6.89 2.92
C ASP A 65 -2.91 -6.63 3.50
N GLU A 66 -3.41 -7.54 4.34
CA GLU A 66 -4.79 -7.51 4.86
C GLU A 66 -5.04 -6.27 5.73
N ASP A 67 -4.11 -5.93 6.62
CA ASP A 67 -4.21 -4.77 7.52
C ASP A 67 -4.20 -3.46 6.74
N LEU A 68 -3.31 -3.32 5.75
CA LEU A 68 -3.27 -2.14 4.88
C LEU A 68 -4.48 -2.05 3.96
N THR A 69 -5.05 -3.18 3.56
CA THR A 69 -6.29 -3.26 2.77
C THR A 69 -7.46 -2.70 3.58
N GLU A 70 -7.67 -3.20 4.80
CA GLU A 70 -8.71 -2.72 5.72
C GLU A 70 -8.51 -1.23 6.04
N ARG A 71 -7.29 -0.83 6.38
CA ARG A 71 -6.95 0.58 6.66
C ARG A 71 -7.23 1.47 5.46
N THR A 72 -6.96 1.01 4.24
CA THR A 72 -7.28 1.74 3.01
C THR A 72 -8.78 1.89 2.83
N TYR A 73 -9.58 0.85 3.08
CA TYR A 73 -11.03 0.94 3.02
C TYR A 73 -11.59 1.94 4.02
N ASN A 74 -11.14 1.90 5.28
CA ASN A 74 -11.57 2.82 6.32
C ASN A 74 -11.33 4.29 5.93
N VAL A 75 -10.15 4.61 5.41
CA VAL A 75 -9.84 5.97 4.95
C VAL A 75 -10.67 6.36 3.72
N LEU A 76 -10.83 5.45 2.76
CA LEU A 76 -11.63 5.73 1.56
C LEU A 76 -13.11 5.92 1.91
N GLU A 77 -13.65 5.18 2.87
CA GLU A 77 -15.02 5.35 3.37
C GLU A 77 -15.18 6.71 4.05
N GLU A 78 -14.30 7.07 4.98
CA GLU A 78 -14.32 8.39 5.63
C GLU A 78 -14.25 9.54 4.60
N PHE A 79 -13.40 9.39 3.59
CA PHE A 79 -13.31 10.36 2.50
C PHE A 79 -14.58 10.49 1.69
N ARG A 80 -15.28 9.37 1.44
CA ARG A 80 -16.56 9.36 0.73
C ARG A 80 -17.62 10.03 1.57
N ASP A 81 -17.80 9.61 2.83
CA ASP A 81 -18.81 10.14 3.75
C ASP A 81 -18.69 11.67 3.88
N LEU A 82 -17.48 12.17 4.16
CA LEU A 82 -17.24 13.62 4.27
C LEU A 82 -17.53 14.37 2.96
N THR A 83 -17.27 13.75 1.81
CA THR A 83 -17.49 14.36 0.51
C THR A 83 -18.98 14.35 0.14
N GLU A 84 -19.69 13.26 0.45
CA GLU A 84 -21.14 13.12 0.26
C GLU A 84 -21.88 14.13 1.15
N ASP A 85 -21.53 14.23 2.44
CA ASP A 85 -22.05 15.24 3.37
C ASP A 85 -21.89 16.68 2.83
N ALA A 86 -20.72 16.99 2.27
CA ALA A 86 -20.45 18.31 1.71
C ALA A 86 -21.21 18.60 0.40
N LEU A 87 -21.51 17.57 -0.39
CA LEU A 87 -22.28 17.70 -1.63
C LEU A 87 -23.78 17.87 -1.36
N ASP A 88 -24.28 17.23 -0.30
CA ASP A 88 -25.64 17.36 0.20
C ASP A 88 -25.88 18.70 0.91
N GLY A 89 -24.81 19.30 1.43
CA GLY A 89 -24.81 20.67 1.94
C GLY A 89 -24.89 21.76 0.86
N ASP A 90 -25.27 22.96 1.28
CA ASP A 90 -25.32 24.18 0.44
C ASP A 90 -24.07 25.06 0.56
N GLU A 91 -23.00 24.58 1.21
CA GLU A 91 -21.80 25.36 1.52
C GLU A 91 -20.76 25.39 0.38
N LEU A 92 -20.88 24.51 -0.62
CA LEU A 92 -19.94 24.43 -1.73
C LEU A 92 -20.30 25.38 -2.87
N ASP A 93 -19.32 26.16 -3.33
CA ASP A 93 -19.41 26.86 -4.60
C ASP A 93 -19.39 25.88 -5.79
N ASP A 94 -19.76 26.34 -6.99
CA ASP A 94 -19.79 25.49 -8.21
C ASP A 94 -18.45 24.79 -8.48
N ALA A 95 -17.34 25.46 -8.18
CA ALA A 95 -16.01 24.91 -8.34
C ALA A 95 -15.69 23.83 -7.28
N GLY A 96 -16.12 24.04 -6.04
CA GLY A 96 -16.03 23.11 -4.92
C GLY A 96 -16.86 21.86 -5.17
N ARG A 97 -18.11 22.01 -5.60
CA ARG A 97 -19.00 20.90 -5.96
C ARG A 97 -18.41 20.01 -7.04
N LYS A 98 -17.92 20.59 -8.14
CA LYS A 98 -17.23 19.83 -9.22
C LYS A 98 -15.97 19.09 -8.74
N ARG A 99 -15.22 19.67 -7.80
CA ARG A 99 -14.05 19.02 -7.21
C ARG A 99 -14.47 17.84 -6.33
N ALA A 100 -15.47 18.04 -5.47
CA ALA A 100 -16.03 17.01 -4.59
C ALA A 100 -16.57 15.82 -5.41
N GLU A 101 -17.38 16.06 -6.45
CA GLU A 101 -17.87 15.00 -7.34
C GLU A 101 -16.73 14.22 -8.02
N LYS A 102 -15.68 14.92 -8.47
CA LYS A 102 -14.51 14.27 -9.10
C LYS A 102 -13.73 13.45 -8.07
N PHE A 103 -13.59 13.97 -6.86
CA PHE A 103 -12.91 13.30 -5.77
C PHE A 103 -13.64 12.02 -5.37
N LEU A 104 -14.97 12.04 -5.28
CA LEU A 104 -15.80 10.88 -5.00
C LEU A 104 -15.59 9.75 -6.02
N ARG A 105 -15.65 10.09 -7.32
CA ARG A 105 -15.36 9.13 -8.41
C ARG A 105 -13.96 8.52 -8.32
N ASN A 106 -12.97 9.31 -7.87
CA ASN A 106 -11.60 8.81 -7.70
C ASN A 106 -11.47 7.86 -6.50
N CYS A 107 -12.25 8.09 -5.43
CA CYS A 107 -12.32 7.19 -4.29
C CYS A 107 -12.95 5.85 -4.70
N GLU A 108 -14.08 5.86 -5.40
CA GLU A 108 -14.72 4.65 -5.96
C GLU A 108 -13.78 3.88 -6.90
N SER A 109 -13.08 4.59 -7.79
CA SER A 109 -12.12 3.98 -8.71
C SER A 109 -10.94 3.33 -7.99
N SER A 110 -10.59 3.85 -6.81
CA SER A 110 -9.52 3.31 -5.96
C SER A 110 -10.01 2.15 -5.10
N TRP A 111 -11.25 2.20 -4.63
CA TRP A 111 -11.93 1.09 -3.98
C TRP A 111 -11.96 -0.15 -4.88
N GLN A 112 -12.41 0.01 -6.13
CA GLN A 112 -12.40 -1.06 -7.13
C GLN A 112 -10.98 -1.58 -7.43
N ARG A 113 -9.94 -0.76 -7.20
CA ARG A 113 -8.56 -1.17 -7.40
C ARG A 113 -8.09 -2.11 -6.30
N ILE A 114 -8.52 -1.89 -5.06
CA ILE A 114 -8.27 -2.79 -3.93
C ILE A 114 -9.08 -4.08 -4.08
N ASP A 115 -10.33 -3.98 -4.57
CA ASP A 115 -11.23 -5.13 -4.76
C ASP A 115 -10.81 -6.08 -5.90
N ARG A 116 -9.98 -5.62 -6.84
CA ARG A 116 -9.48 -6.46 -7.93
C ARG A 116 -8.58 -7.56 -7.38
N GLU A 117 -9.03 -8.81 -7.47
CA GLU A 117 -8.24 -10.03 -7.21
C GLU A 117 -6.81 -9.87 -7.74
N VAL A 118 -5.83 -10.01 -6.85
CA VAL A 118 -4.43 -10.12 -7.25
C VAL A 118 -4.31 -11.43 -8.03
N PRO A 119 -3.82 -11.43 -9.28
CA PRO A 119 -3.52 -12.68 -9.94
C PRO A 119 -2.55 -13.45 -9.05
N ALA A 120 -2.95 -14.63 -8.58
CA ALA A 120 -2.20 -15.51 -7.68
C ALA A 120 -0.92 -16.04 -8.37
N THR A 121 0.02 -15.14 -8.60
CA THR A 121 1.27 -15.37 -9.29
C THR A 121 2.38 -15.19 -8.26
N PRO A 122 3.32 -16.15 -8.12
CA PRO A 122 4.42 -16.02 -7.16
C PRO A 122 5.17 -14.70 -7.34
N LEU A 123 5.43 -13.99 -6.24
CA LEU A 123 6.14 -12.70 -6.21
C LEU A 123 5.40 -11.52 -6.88
N SER A 124 4.07 -11.59 -7.04
CA SER A 124 3.27 -10.45 -7.53
C SER A 124 3.46 -9.17 -6.72
N TRP A 125 3.69 -9.30 -5.41
CA TRP A 125 4.01 -8.22 -4.47
C TRP A 125 5.39 -7.56 -4.73
N ALA A 126 6.34 -8.30 -5.30
CA ALA A 126 7.71 -7.82 -5.49
C ALA A 126 7.90 -6.96 -6.77
N GLY A 127 6.82 -6.70 -7.53
CA GLY A 127 6.87 -5.89 -8.75
C GLY A 127 7.94 -6.37 -9.73
N LYS A 128 8.82 -5.47 -10.18
CA LYS A 128 9.94 -5.83 -11.10
C LYS A 128 10.94 -6.82 -10.48
N ALA A 129 11.11 -6.82 -9.16
CA ALA A 129 11.99 -7.78 -8.49
C ALA A 129 11.39 -9.20 -8.50
N GLY A 130 10.07 -9.33 -8.70
CA GLY A 130 9.38 -10.60 -8.90
C GLY A 130 9.31 -11.06 -10.36
N ASN A 131 9.89 -10.31 -11.31
CA ASN A 131 9.81 -10.59 -12.75
C ASN A 131 10.75 -11.73 -13.17
N PHE A 132 10.51 -12.90 -12.62
CA PHE A 132 11.19 -14.14 -12.97
C PHE A 132 10.31 -15.00 -13.88
N PRO A 133 10.90 -15.89 -14.69
CA PRO A 133 10.15 -16.96 -15.35
C PRO A 133 9.33 -17.75 -14.31
N PRO A 134 8.12 -18.24 -14.64
CA PRO A 134 7.19 -18.82 -13.65
C PRO A 134 7.77 -19.89 -12.74
N HIS A 135 8.65 -20.75 -13.28
CA HIS A 135 9.34 -21.77 -12.50
C HIS A 135 10.34 -21.17 -11.49
N ALA A 136 11.11 -20.16 -11.89
CA ALA A 136 12.05 -19.47 -11.01
C ALA A 136 11.31 -18.62 -9.95
N ALA A 137 10.22 -17.96 -10.32
CA ALA A 137 9.38 -17.20 -9.39
C ALA A 137 8.85 -18.09 -8.26
N ARG A 138 8.42 -19.32 -8.58
CA ARG A 138 7.94 -20.29 -7.58
C ARG A 138 9.04 -20.74 -6.61
N VAL A 139 10.23 -21.05 -7.12
CA VAL A 139 11.37 -21.45 -6.28
C VAL A 139 11.81 -20.30 -5.36
N ILE A 140 11.91 -19.08 -5.90
CA ILE A 140 12.32 -17.90 -5.15
C ILE A 140 11.26 -17.56 -4.09
N ALA A 141 9.97 -17.63 -4.42
CA ALA A 141 8.90 -17.47 -3.44
C ALA A 141 9.03 -18.47 -2.28
N GLN A 142 9.29 -19.75 -2.56
CA GLN A 142 9.50 -20.77 -1.51
C GLN A 142 10.70 -20.46 -0.61
N LEU A 143 11.80 -19.98 -1.20
CA LEU A 143 12.99 -19.57 -0.44
C LEU A 143 12.70 -18.36 0.44
N VAL A 144 12.05 -17.33 -0.10
CA VAL A 144 11.65 -16.14 0.66
C VAL A 144 10.72 -16.52 1.81
N SER A 145 9.69 -17.35 1.56
CA SER A 145 8.80 -17.84 2.63
C SER A 145 9.53 -18.68 3.69
N ALA A 146 10.54 -19.46 3.31
CA ALA A 146 11.35 -20.21 4.28
C ALA A 146 12.19 -19.27 5.15
N ILE A 147 12.74 -18.20 4.57
CA ILE A 147 13.49 -17.18 5.31
C ILE A 147 12.56 -16.37 6.21
N ALA A 148 11.32 -16.09 5.80
CA ALA A 148 10.28 -15.48 6.64
C ALA A 148 10.06 -16.27 7.93
N ARG A 149 9.82 -17.59 7.78
CA ARG A 149 9.60 -18.48 8.92
C ARG A 149 10.82 -18.56 9.82
N HIS A 150 12.02 -18.62 9.25
CA HIS A 150 13.26 -18.61 10.03
C HIS A 150 13.40 -17.31 10.82
N ARG A 151 13.14 -16.16 10.19
CA ARG A 151 13.19 -14.85 10.82
C ARG A 151 12.26 -14.75 12.02
N HIS A 152 11.01 -15.19 11.85
CA HIS A 152 10.04 -15.20 12.94
C HIS A 152 10.53 -16.03 14.14
N VAL A 153 11.05 -17.23 13.90
CA VAL A 153 11.62 -18.10 14.95
C VAL A 153 12.82 -17.46 15.64
N VAL A 154 13.67 -16.74 14.88
CA VAL A 154 14.85 -16.05 15.41
C VAL A 154 14.45 -14.83 16.26
N GLU A 155 13.47 -14.05 15.82
CA GLU A 155 12.98 -12.87 16.54
C GLU A 155 12.24 -13.25 17.83
N GLU A 156 11.54 -14.40 17.87
CA GLU A 156 10.91 -14.94 19.08
C GLU A 156 11.91 -15.65 20.02
N SER A 157 13.13 -15.95 19.55
CA SER A 157 14.14 -16.64 20.33
C SER A 157 14.77 -15.72 21.39
N PRO A 158 14.98 -16.19 22.64
CA PRO A 158 15.68 -15.43 23.68
C PRO A 158 17.14 -15.07 23.34
N ILE A 159 17.73 -15.77 22.36
CA ILE A 159 19.09 -15.54 21.87
C ILE A 159 19.13 -14.36 20.89
N GLY A 160 18.00 -14.05 20.23
CA GLY A 160 17.89 -13.02 19.20
C GLY A 160 18.60 -13.36 17.89
N SER A 161 18.64 -12.39 16.98
CA SER A 161 19.30 -12.52 15.68
C SER A 161 20.82 -12.54 15.79
N SER A 162 21.46 -13.39 15.00
CA SER A 162 22.90 -13.29 14.76
C SER A 162 23.21 -12.21 13.73
N GLY A 163 24.45 -11.75 13.68
CA GLY A 163 24.90 -10.81 12.64
C GLY A 163 24.76 -11.37 11.21
N ALA A 164 24.73 -12.70 11.04
CA ALA A 164 24.48 -13.34 9.76
C ALA A 164 23.00 -13.27 9.35
N ASP A 165 22.09 -13.42 10.32
CA ASP A 165 20.65 -13.26 10.09
C ASP A 165 20.32 -11.81 9.69
N GLU A 166 20.90 -10.84 10.39
CA GLU A 166 20.73 -9.42 10.09
C GLU A 166 21.25 -9.05 8.69
N GLU A 167 22.40 -9.60 8.28
CA GLU A 167 22.95 -9.39 6.93
C GLU A 167 22.06 -10.03 5.87
N LEU A 168 21.55 -11.24 6.10
CA LEU A 168 20.62 -11.91 5.19
C LEU A 168 19.36 -11.05 4.97
N TRP A 169 18.73 -10.56 6.04
CA TRP A 169 17.53 -9.73 5.94
C TRP A 169 17.82 -8.38 5.27
N ARG A 170 18.99 -7.80 5.54
CA ARG A 170 19.45 -6.57 4.86
C ARG A 170 19.62 -6.76 3.36
N VAL A 171 20.18 -7.90 2.94
CA VAL A 171 20.31 -8.23 1.52
C VAL A 171 18.94 -8.39 0.86
N LEU A 172 17.99 -9.07 1.52
CA LEU A 172 16.62 -9.25 1.01
C LEU A 172 15.89 -7.91 0.85
N ARG A 173 16.00 -7.01 1.84
CA ARG A 173 15.50 -5.62 1.71
C ARG A 173 16.06 -4.89 0.51
N ARG A 174 17.38 -4.96 0.32
CA ARG A 174 18.07 -4.27 -0.79
C ARG A 174 17.59 -4.74 -2.16
N ILE A 175 17.18 -6.01 -2.27
CA ILE A 175 16.70 -6.59 -3.54
C ILE A 175 15.17 -6.62 -3.65
N ASN A 176 14.45 -5.99 -2.72
CA ASN A 176 12.98 -5.98 -2.66
C ASN A 176 12.37 -7.39 -2.58
N LEU A 177 13.00 -8.28 -1.82
CA LEU A 177 12.49 -9.63 -1.51
C LEU A 177 12.45 -9.86 0.02
N ASP A 178 12.27 -8.82 0.84
CA ASP A 178 12.17 -8.99 2.29
C ASP A 178 10.90 -9.79 2.61
N PRO A 179 11.02 -10.93 3.33
CA PRO A 179 9.85 -11.72 3.69
C PRO A 179 8.85 -11.04 4.63
N ASP A 180 9.23 -9.96 5.33
CA ASP A 180 8.25 -9.15 6.07
C ASP A 180 7.32 -8.37 5.13
N ASP A 181 7.69 -8.20 3.85
CA ASP A 181 6.78 -7.68 2.81
C ASP A 181 5.74 -8.73 2.37
N TYR A 182 5.74 -9.93 2.97
CA TYR A 182 4.90 -11.08 2.65
C TYR A 182 4.04 -11.59 3.81
N SER A 183 4.12 -11.06 5.03
CA SER A 183 3.47 -11.70 6.19
C SER A 183 1.95 -11.49 6.29
N ASP A 184 1.20 -11.99 5.32
CA ASP A 184 -0.04 -12.71 5.60
C ASP A 184 0.35 -14.08 6.15
N ARG A 185 0.09 -14.30 7.44
CA ARG A 185 0.02 -15.67 7.98
C ARG A 185 -1.16 -16.35 7.28
N PRO A 186 -0.97 -17.41 6.49
CA PRO A 186 -2.10 -18.28 6.18
C PRO A 186 -2.58 -18.86 7.50
N GLY A 187 -3.84 -18.60 7.84
CA GLY A 187 -4.48 -19.07 9.06
C GLY A 187 -4.18 -20.54 9.32
N GLU A 188 -3.56 -20.82 10.47
CA GLU A 188 -3.70 -22.10 11.14
C GLU A 188 -5.09 -22.13 11.79
N SER A 189 -6.04 -22.80 11.15
CA SER A 189 -7.05 -23.72 11.73
C SER A 189 -8.07 -24.16 10.68
#